data_AF-A0AA47I9L1-F1
#
_entry.id   AF-A0AA47I9L1-F1
#
_cell.length_a   1.000
_cell.length_b   1.000
_cell.length_c   1.000
_cell.angle_alpha   90.00
_cell.angle_beta   90.00
_cell.angle_gamma   90.00
#
_symmetry.space_group_name_H-M   'P 1'
#
loop_
_entity.id
_entity.type
_entity.pdbx_description
1 polymer ?
#
loop_
_entity_poly.entity_id
_entity_poly.type
_entity_poly.pdbx_seq_one_letter_code
_entity_poly.pdbx_strand_id
1 'polypeptide(L)'
;MNAYGNAFNTYKSNSVNFASKDQLLLMLVDGAAKFSKIGRQAIIDKDVKKAHENIVKTQNIFYELMATLDVPKGGDWAESLMKVYDFITRKLTEANIKKSEKIMDEIIPLIEDVRDTWNEAFKKSKGSK
;
A
#
# COMPACT_ATOMS: atom_id res chain seq x y z
N MET A 1 -5.11 21.20 25.88
CA MET A 1 -4.08 20.16 26.12
C MET A 1 -4.76 18.81 25.85
N ASN A 2 -4.62 18.24 24.64
CA ASN A 2 -5.39 17.06 24.22
C ASN A 2 -4.61 15.76 24.50
N ALA A 3 -4.79 15.19 25.69
CA ALA A 3 -4.19 13.92 26.11
C ALA A 3 -4.57 12.73 25.20
N TYR A 4 -5.74 12.78 24.54
CA TYR A 4 -6.23 11.74 23.62
C TYR A 4 -5.40 11.62 22.33
N GLY A 5 -4.86 12.72 21.81
CA GLY A 5 -4.00 12.69 20.61
C GLY A 5 -2.63 12.06 20.89
N ASN A 6 -2.09 12.28 22.09
CA ASN A 6 -0.81 11.70 22.49
C ASN A 6 -0.90 10.19 22.71
N ALA A 7 -1.94 9.70 23.38
CA ALA A 7 -2.10 8.26 23.59
C ALA A 7 -2.22 7.49 22.26
N PHE A 8 -3.07 7.94 21.34
CA PHE A 8 -3.25 7.28 20.03
C PHE A 8 -1.95 7.27 19.20
N ASN A 9 -1.20 8.37 19.19
CA ASN A 9 0.09 8.46 18.50
C ASN A 9 1.15 7.56 19.15
N THR A 10 1.18 7.46 20.49
CA THR A 10 2.06 6.54 21.22
C THR A 10 1.71 5.08 20.92
N TYR A 11 0.44 4.71 20.88
CA TYR A 11 0.03 3.34 20.51
C TYR A 11 0.43 2.99 19.07
N LYS A 12 0.19 3.90 18.12
CA LYS A 12 0.59 3.68 16.72
C LYS A 12 2.10 3.55 16.58
N SER A 13 2.87 4.41 17.25
CA SER A 13 4.34 4.35 17.27
C SER A 13 4.85 3.03 17.88
N ASN A 14 4.30 2.62 19.03
CA ASN A 14 4.68 1.35 19.68
C ASN A 14 4.32 0.14 18.82
N SER A 15 3.16 0.15 18.15
CA SER A 15 2.77 -0.94 17.23
C SER A 15 3.74 -1.11 16.07
N VAL A 16 4.34 -0.02 15.57
CA VAL A 16 5.37 -0.08 14.51
C VAL A 16 6.72 -0.53 15.08
N ASN A 17 7.14 0.00 16.23
CA ASN A 17 8.46 -0.27 16.80
C ASN A 17 8.66 -1.72 17.28
N PHE A 18 7.57 -2.42 17.62
CA PHE A 18 7.62 -3.82 18.09
C PHE A 18 7.03 -4.82 17.08
N ALA A 19 6.61 -4.36 15.89
CA ALA A 19 6.10 -5.26 14.86
C ALA A 19 7.21 -6.14 14.27
N SER A 20 6.88 -7.41 13.99
CA SER A 20 7.75 -8.26 13.18
C SER A 20 7.81 -7.73 11.74
N LYS A 21 8.85 -8.12 10.98
CA LYS A 21 8.98 -7.77 9.56
C LYS A 21 7.73 -8.12 8.75
N ASP A 22 7.14 -9.29 9.02
CA ASP A 22 5.90 -9.71 8.37
C ASP A 22 4.71 -8.80 8.74
N GLN A 23 4.60 -8.36 9.99
CA GLN A 23 3.53 -7.45 10.41
C GLN A 23 3.69 -6.06 9.78
N LEU A 24 4.92 -5.55 9.65
CA LEU A 24 5.20 -4.31 8.94
C LEU A 24 4.80 -4.40 7.47
N LEU A 25 5.07 -5.52 6.81
CA LEU A 25 4.63 -5.78 5.44
C LEU A 25 3.10 -5.73 5.31
N LEU A 26 2.37 -6.39 6.21
CA LEU A 26 0.90 -6.36 6.21
C LEU A 26 0.36 -4.94 6.42
N MET A 27 0.95 -4.18 7.36
CA MET A 27 0.57 -2.79 7.60
C MET A 27 0.83 -1.90 6.37
N LEU A 28 1.90 -2.14 5.61
CA LEU A 28 2.18 -1.44 4.37
C LEU A 28 1.10 -1.70 3.33
N VAL A 29 0.78 -2.97 3.05
CA VAL A 29 -0.20 -3.31 2.00
C VAL A 29 -1.64 -2.91 2.39
N ASP A 30 -1.99 -2.97 3.68
CA ASP A 30 -3.24 -2.42 4.19
C ASP A 30 -3.29 -0.90 4.04
N GLY A 31 -2.16 -0.23 4.31
CA GLY A 31 -1.95 1.18 4.07
C GLY A 31 -2.15 1.56 2.60
N ALA A 32 -1.59 0.79 1.67
CA ALA A 32 -1.73 1.04 0.23
C ALA A 32 -3.18 0.94 -0.23
N ALA A 33 -3.91 -0.10 0.19
CA ALA A 33 -5.33 -0.25 -0.13
C ALA A 33 -6.17 0.90 0.47
N LYS A 34 -5.86 1.32 1.70
CA LYS A 34 -6.55 2.46 2.34
C LYS A 34 -6.27 3.78 1.63
N PHE A 35 -5.00 4.11 1.39
CA PHE A 35 -4.62 5.39 0.80
C PHE A 35 -5.08 5.52 -0.65
N SER A 36 -5.08 4.45 -1.43
CA SER A 36 -5.61 4.47 -2.81
C SER A 36 -7.11 4.82 -2.83
N LYS A 37 -7.92 4.22 -1.96
CA LYS A 37 -9.35 4.55 -1.81
C LYS A 37 -9.58 6.00 -1.38
N ILE A 38 -8.79 6.50 -0.42
CA ILE A 38 -8.85 7.92 0.00
C ILE A 38 -8.46 8.85 -1.16
N GLY A 39 -7.42 8.50 -1.91
CA GLY A 39 -6.97 9.26 -3.08
C GLY A 39 -8.04 9.35 -4.17
N ARG A 40 -8.73 8.23 -4.45
CA ARG A 40 -9.88 8.18 -5.36
C ARG A 40 -11.01 9.08 -4.88
N GLN A 41 -11.43 8.95 -3.62
CA GLN A 41 -12.51 9.78 -3.10
C GLN A 41 -12.17 11.27 -3.18
N ALA A 42 -10.93 11.65 -2.86
CA ALA A 42 -10.48 13.04 -2.97
C ALA A 42 -10.48 13.56 -4.43
N ILE A 43 -10.28 12.70 -5.44
CA ILE A 43 -10.48 13.08 -6.86
C ILE A 43 -11.94 13.45 -7.11
N ILE A 44 -12.89 12.63 -6.64
CA ILE A 44 -14.33 12.85 -6.79
C ILE A 44 -14.75 14.15 -6.10
N ASP A 45 -14.25 14.37 -4.89
CA ASP A 45 -14.50 15.56 -4.08
C ASP A 45 -13.79 16.81 -4.64
N LYS A 46 -12.98 16.67 -5.70
CA LYS A 46 -12.14 17.72 -6.31
C LYS A 46 -11.10 18.32 -5.36
N ASP A 47 -10.75 17.61 -4.28
CA ASP A 47 -9.64 17.96 -3.39
C ASP A 47 -8.31 17.47 -3.98
N VAL A 48 -7.76 18.28 -4.88
CA VAL A 48 -6.53 17.99 -5.65
C VAL A 48 -5.33 17.70 -4.73
N LYS A 49 -5.19 18.44 -3.63
CA LYS A 49 -4.07 18.31 -2.70
C LYS A 49 -4.16 16.98 -1.96
N LYS A 50 -5.32 16.66 -1.38
CA LYS A 50 -5.54 15.39 -0.68
C LYS A 50 -5.45 14.19 -1.61
N ALA A 51 -5.94 14.33 -2.84
CA ALA A 51 -5.79 13.31 -3.88
C ALA A 51 -4.30 13.03 -4.14
N HIS A 52 -3.51 14.08 -4.40
CA HIS A 52 -2.08 13.94 -4.63
C HIS A 52 -1.35 13.29 -3.46
N GLU A 53 -1.57 13.78 -2.24
CA GLU A 53 -0.92 13.26 -1.04
C GLU A 53 -1.18 11.76 -0.82
N ASN A 54 -2.42 11.30 -1.01
CA ASN A 54 -2.76 9.90 -0.77
C ASN A 54 -2.34 8.98 -1.92
N ILE A 55 -2.35 9.47 -3.16
CA ILE A 55 -1.82 8.71 -4.29
C ILE A 55 -0.29 8.55 -4.15
N VAL A 56 0.43 9.61 -3.80
CA VAL A 56 1.89 9.54 -3.56
C VAL A 56 2.22 8.61 -2.39
N LYS A 57 1.45 8.64 -1.29
CA LYS A 57 1.62 7.66 -0.20
C LYS A 57 1.49 6.23 -0.68
N THR A 58 0.51 5.96 -1.54
CA THR A 58 0.32 4.64 -2.14
C THR A 58 1.53 4.25 -3.01
N GLN A 59 2.00 5.16 -3.85
CA GLN A 59 3.19 4.94 -4.70
C GLN A 59 4.44 4.64 -3.89
N ASN A 60 4.70 5.41 -2.84
CA ASN A 60 5.85 5.22 -1.95
C ASN A 60 5.85 3.83 -1.29
N ILE A 61 4.68 3.32 -0.92
CA ILE A 61 4.57 1.95 -0.40
C ILE A 61 4.98 0.94 -1.46
N PHE A 62 4.48 1.05 -2.69
CA PHE A 62 4.89 0.14 -3.76
C PHE A 62 6.38 0.25 -4.09
N TYR A 63 6.96 1.45 -4.07
CA TYR A 63 8.41 1.60 -4.23
C TYR A 63 9.20 0.90 -3.11
N GLU A 64 8.73 0.97 -1.87
CA GLU A 64 9.33 0.23 -0.76
C GLU A 64 9.20 -1.29 -0.95
N LEU A 65 8.04 -1.78 -1.39
CA LEU A 65 7.84 -3.20 -1.70
C LEU A 65 8.76 -3.66 -2.83
N MET A 66 8.98 -2.84 -3.86
CA MET A 66 9.92 -3.13 -4.95
C MET A 66 11.36 -3.17 -4.43
N ALA A 67 11.76 -2.18 -3.62
CA ALA A 67 13.12 -2.09 -3.08
C ALA A 67 13.48 -3.23 -2.14
N THR A 68 12.47 -3.82 -1.48
CA THR A 68 12.66 -4.88 -0.47
C THR A 68 12.36 -6.29 -0.97
N LEU A 69 11.84 -6.45 -2.19
CA LEU A 69 11.56 -7.76 -2.78
C LEU A 69 12.86 -8.44 -3.25
N ASP A 70 13.19 -9.59 -2.65
CA ASP A 70 14.35 -10.41 -3.03
C ASP A 70 14.04 -11.24 -4.30
N VAL A 71 14.15 -10.59 -5.45
CA VAL A 71 13.90 -11.23 -6.76
C VAL A 71 14.85 -12.41 -7.04
N PRO A 72 16.17 -12.34 -6.80
CA PRO A 72 17.07 -13.47 -7.02
C PRO A 72 16.66 -14.73 -6.24
N LYS A 73 16.19 -14.56 -5.00
CA LYS A 73 15.71 -15.69 -4.19
C LYS A 73 14.31 -16.15 -4.56
N GLY A 74 13.45 -15.24 -5.03
CA GLY A 74 12.08 -15.54 -5.42
C GLY A 74 11.94 -16.18 -6.80
N GLY A 75 12.83 -15.90 -7.75
CA GLY A 75 12.69 -16.37 -9.13
C GLY A 75 11.42 -15.84 -9.80
N ASP A 76 10.78 -16.67 -10.64
CA ASP A 76 9.71 -16.28 -11.56
C ASP A 76 8.52 -15.56 -10.91
N TRP A 77 8.11 -15.98 -9.70
CA TRP A 77 6.98 -15.34 -9.02
C TRP A 77 7.33 -13.92 -8.54
N ALA A 78 8.57 -13.71 -8.09
CA ALA A 78 9.02 -12.40 -7.64
C ALA A 78 9.23 -11.45 -8.82
N GLU A 79 9.71 -11.93 -9.96
CA GLU A 79 9.76 -11.15 -11.20
C GLU A 79 8.36 -10.73 -11.68
N SER A 80 7.41 -11.66 -11.62
CA SER A 80 6.01 -11.37 -11.98
C SER A 80 5.41 -10.32 -11.06
N LEU A 81 5.67 -10.44 -9.75
CA LEU A 81 5.19 -9.49 -8.76
C LEU A 81 5.83 -8.10 -8.91
N MET A 82 7.12 -8.04 -9.26
CA MET A 82 7.81 -6.79 -9.59
C MET A 82 7.14 -6.06 -10.77
N LYS A 83 6.74 -6.81 -11.82
CA LYS A 83 6.02 -6.24 -12.98
C LYS A 83 4.64 -5.69 -12.58
N VAL A 84 3.93 -6.37 -11.67
CA VAL A 84 2.66 -5.88 -11.12
C VAL A 84 2.87 -4.57 -10.35
N TYR A 85 3.90 -4.48 -9.52
CA TYR A 85 4.21 -3.27 -8.77
C TYR A 85 4.60 -2.09 -9.68
N ASP A 86 5.42 -2.33 -10.71
CA ASP A 86 5.75 -1.32 -11.73
C ASP A 86 4.48 -0.81 -12.45
N PHE A 87 3.62 -1.74 -12.88
CA PHE A 87 2.38 -1.37 -13.54
C PHE A 87 1.48 -0.50 -12.64
N ILE A 88 1.32 -0.89 -11.37
CA ILE A 88 0.54 -0.13 -10.39
C ILE A 88 1.11 1.28 -10.21
N THR A 89 2.42 1.42 -9.98
CA THR A 89 3.03 2.75 -9.74
C THR A 89 2.91 3.66 -10.96
N ARG A 90 3.08 3.13 -12.18
CA ARG A 90 2.85 3.87 -13.42
C ARG A 90 1.41 4.35 -13.57
N LYS A 91 0.44 3.49 -13.28
CA LYS A 91 -0.99 3.84 -13.35
C LYS A 91 -1.40 4.84 -12.29
N LEU A 92 -0.86 4.73 -11.07
CA LEU A 92 -1.04 5.74 -10.03
C LEU A 92 -0.47 7.10 -10.45
N THR A 93 0.70 7.14 -11.12
CA THR A 93 1.26 8.39 -11.66
C THR A 93 0.31 9.01 -12.68
N GLU A 94 -0.18 8.21 -13.63
CA GLU A 94 -1.15 8.65 -14.64
C GLU A 94 -2.44 9.20 -14.01
N ALA A 95 -3.00 8.45 -13.04
CA ALA A 95 -4.18 8.85 -12.29
C ALA A 95 -3.96 10.15 -11.52
N ASN A 96 -2.78 10.34 -10.93
CA ASN A 96 -2.45 11.52 -10.14
C ASN A 96 -2.33 12.78 -11.02
N ILE A 97 -1.68 12.66 -12.17
CA ILE A 97 -1.51 13.76 -13.13
C ILE A 97 -2.87 14.17 -13.70
N LYS A 98 -3.66 13.18 -14.16
CA LYS A 98 -4.94 13.42 -14.83
C LYS A 98 -6.10 13.65 -13.86
N LYS A 99 -5.92 13.37 -12.57
CA LYS A 99 -7.00 13.22 -11.58
C LYS A 99 -8.12 12.32 -12.12
N SER A 100 -7.72 11.17 -12.65
CA SER A 100 -8.66 10.25 -13.30
C SER A 100 -9.23 9.25 -12.29
N GLU A 101 -10.50 9.43 -11.93
CA GLU A 101 -11.27 8.46 -11.13
C GLU A 101 -11.27 7.09 -11.82
N LYS A 102 -11.47 7.05 -13.13
CA LYS A 102 -11.51 5.79 -13.91
C LYS A 102 -10.23 4.96 -13.76
N ILE A 103 -9.06 5.61 -13.80
CA ILE A 103 -7.79 4.88 -13.62
C ILE A 103 -7.66 4.37 -12.18
N MET A 104 -8.15 5.14 -11.20
CA MET A 104 -8.19 4.68 -9.81
C MET A 104 -9.12 3.46 -9.64
N ASP A 105 -10.28 3.46 -10.29
CA ASP A 105 -11.21 2.32 -10.29
C ASP A 105 -10.62 1.05 -10.87
N GLU A 106 -9.83 1.17 -11.93
CA GLU A 106 -9.14 0.03 -12.55
C GLU A 106 -7.99 -0.50 -11.68
N ILE A 107 -7.28 0.38 -10.97
CA ILE A 107 -6.04 -0.01 -10.26
C ILE A 107 -6.26 -0.42 -8.80
N ILE A 108 -7.31 0.09 -8.12
CA ILE A 108 -7.59 -0.26 -6.73
C ILE A 108 -7.80 -1.76 -6.54
N PRO A 109 -8.56 -2.49 -7.37
CA PRO A 109 -8.69 -3.94 -7.24
C PRO A 109 -7.35 -4.66 -7.26
N LEU A 110 -6.43 -4.27 -8.15
CA LEU A 110 -5.07 -4.86 -8.22
C LEU A 110 -4.25 -4.57 -6.95
N ILE A 111 -4.41 -3.38 -6.34
CA ILE A 111 -3.79 -3.04 -5.06
C ILE A 111 -4.36 -3.91 -3.94
N GLU A 112 -5.66 -4.18 -3.95
CA GLU A 112 -6.32 -5.06 -2.98
C GLU A 112 -5.91 -6.52 -3.16
N ASP A 113 -5.76 -7.00 -4.40
CA ASP A 113 -5.27 -8.35 -4.68
C ASP A 113 -3.84 -8.55 -4.16
N VAL A 114 -2.96 -7.54 -4.30
CA VAL A 114 -1.61 -7.56 -3.70
C VAL A 114 -1.71 -7.65 -2.17
N ARG A 115 -2.57 -6.84 -1.54
CA ARG A 115 -2.81 -6.89 -0.08
C ARG A 115 -3.26 -8.28 0.35
N ASP A 116 -4.23 -8.86 -0.35
CA ASP A 116 -4.82 -10.14 0.01
C ASP A 116 -3.83 -11.29 -0.18
N THR A 117 -3.02 -11.23 -1.24
CA THR A 117 -1.92 -12.19 -1.49
C THR A 117 -0.94 -12.24 -0.31
N TRP A 118 -0.48 -11.08 0.18
CA TRP A 118 0.45 -11.04 1.32
C TRP A 118 -0.20 -11.46 2.63
N ASN A 119 -1.47 -11.10 2.85
CA ASN A 119 -2.24 -11.56 4.00
C ASN A 119 -2.40 -13.09 3.99
N GLU A 120 -2.68 -13.69 2.84
CA GLU A 120 -2.79 -15.14 2.70
C GLU A 120 -1.43 -15.83 2.90
N ALA A 121 -0.35 -15.30 2.31
CA ALA A 121 1.00 -15.81 2.51
C ALA A 121 1.40 -15.81 4.00
N PHE A 122 1.07 -14.75 4.73
CA PHE A 122 1.30 -14.67 6.18
C PHE A 122 0.49 -15.71 6.96
N LYS A 123 -0.80 -15.90 6.62
CA LYS A 123 -1.62 -16.93 7.28
C LYS A 123 -1.04 -18.33 7.06
N LYS A 124 -0.60 -18.65 5.84
CA LYS A 124 0.06 -19.92 5.52
C LYS A 124 1.37 -20.09 6.27
N SER A 125 2.18 -19.04 6.42
CA SER A 125 3.45 -19.13 7.16
C SER A 125 3.27 -19.35 8.66
N LYS A 126 2.13 -18.92 9.24
CA LYS A 126 1.77 -19.18 10.64
C LYS A 126 1.06 -20.52 10.86
N GLY A 127 0.27 -20.98 9.89
CA GLY A 127 -0.47 -22.24 9.95
C GLY A 127 0.38 -23.49 9.70
N SER A 128 1.56 -23.35 9.11
CA SER A 128 2.53 -24.45 8.92
C SER A 128 3.44 -24.70 10.14
N LYS A 129 2.94 -24.44 11.36
CA LYS A 129 3.60 -24.78 12.62
C LYS A 129 2.87 -25.87 13.38
#